data_AF-A0A401HU11-F1
#
_entry.id   AF-A0A401HU11-F1
#
_cell.length_a   1.000
_cell.length_b   1.000
_cell.length_c   1.000
_cell.angle_alpha   90.00
_cell.angle_beta   90.00
_cell.angle_gamma   90.00
#
_symmetry.space_group_name_H-M   'P 1'
#
loop_
_entity.id
_entity.type
_entity.pdbx_description
1 polymer ?
#
loop_
_entity_poly.entity_id
_entity_poly.type
_entity_poly.pdbx_seq_one_letter_code
_entity_poly.pdbx_strand_id
1 'polypeptide(L)'
;MKKTLLSALVIGLLVPTLTSNASSDKTPLLLKNIDGENVQVERIGKTRVFSELELANIVDYASREIKEEKDQDVTSKKTADETYNFVSGGDDYIYVYEEAPNADPVLLIADYSPVTVSTENDEDELPISPLAVGTNFLADGIGGKQNITLKNANYMSTLLKLPSSADAGSWNYGGFDYTTSTAHYSGEMGLQYYSNLGSLGTAKGWKPFLVFVKTAGGVRTAYNSSLDGNYNEVQYKNGYIQGGTVNYYTYYNYNGYVRMKLTGTALCADLNCNTQNQTSLTTIMQTNQTVSLPAIDTYKLITSIITNQTTGNNKGVFSSIKVGESSVSSSYFATPMLDHATITRDSSNTVTIEID
;
A
#
# COMPACT_ATOMS: atom_id res chain seq x y z
N MET A 1 -47.18 28.38 53.98
CA MET A 1 -46.81 29.38 52.96
C MET A 1 -46.70 28.63 51.63
N LYS A 2 -47.67 28.61 50.71
CA LYS A 2 -48.24 29.69 49.86
C LYS A 2 -47.17 30.56 49.17
N LYS A 3 -46.80 30.23 47.93
CA LYS A 3 -47.19 30.97 46.71
C LYS A 3 -46.61 30.33 45.43
N THR A 4 -47.32 30.66 44.37
CA THR A 4 -47.48 30.08 43.03
C THR A 4 -46.75 30.91 41.96
N LEU A 5 -46.50 30.30 40.78
CA LEU A 5 -46.48 30.87 39.40
C LEU A 5 -45.47 32.04 39.12
N LEU A 6 -44.99 32.39 37.93
CA LEU A 6 -45.45 32.24 36.55
C LEU A 6 -44.28 32.58 35.59
N SER A 7 -44.35 32.08 34.36
CA SER A 7 -43.46 32.32 33.22
C SER A 7 -43.45 33.75 32.65
N ALA A 8 -42.38 34.08 31.90
CA ALA A 8 -42.35 34.95 30.69
C ALA A 8 -41.13 34.49 29.86
N LEU A 9 -41.23 33.87 28.69
CA LEU A 9 -41.68 34.33 27.36
C LEU A 9 -41.03 35.65 26.90
N VAL A 10 -39.96 35.54 26.09
CA VAL A 10 -39.66 36.51 25.03
C VAL A 10 -39.38 35.74 23.74
N ILE A 11 -40.10 36.17 22.72
CA ILE A 11 -40.18 35.71 21.34
C ILE A 11 -39.00 36.29 20.56
N GLY A 12 -38.34 35.45 19.75
CA GLY A 12 -37.38 35.87 18.73
C GLY A 12 -37.45 34.91 17.54
N LEU A 13 -37.85 35.44 16.40
CA LEU A 13 -38.29 34.78 15.17
C LEU A 13 -37.16 34.18 14.28
N LEU A 14 -37.57 33.21 13.45
CA LEU A 14 -37.13 32.90 12.05
C LEU A 14 -35.71 32.28 11.91
N VAL A 15 -35.43 31.19 11.17
CA VAL A 15 -35.90 30.63 9.89
C VAL A 15 -35.57 29.11 9.88
N PRO A 16 -36.29 28.24 9.16
CA PRO A 16 -35.99 26.80 9.07
C PRO A 16 -34.71 26.52 8.28
N THR A 17 -33.82 25.68 8.83
CA THR A 17 -32.90 24.90 8.01
C THR A 17 -33.41 23.46 7.96
N LEU A 18 -33.96 23.12 6.80
CA LEU A 18 -34.01 21.76 6.31
C LEU A 18 -32.58 21.22 6.32
N THR A 19 -32.19 20.46 7.34
CA THR A 19 -31.10 19.50 7.15
C THR A 19 -31.71 18.32 6.45
N SER A 20 -31.55 18.29 5.13
CA SER A 20 -31.64 17.08 4.33
C SER A 20 -30.68 16.05 4.93
N ASN A 21 -31.21 15.15 5.75
CA ASN A 21 -30.57 13.86 5.95
C ASN A 21 -30.63 13.15 4.60
N ALA A 22 -29.58 13.30 3.79
CA ALA A 22 -29.22 12.30 2.81
C ALA A 22 -28.72 11.08 3.60
N SER A 23 -29.68 10.36 4.20
CA SER A 23 -29.50 8.96 4.54
C SER A 23 -29.29 8.25 3.22
N SER A 24 -28.03 8.05 2.81
CA SER A 24 -27.73 7.02 1.83
C SER A 24 -28.01 5.71 2.53
N ASP A 25 -29.23 5.24 2.39
CA ASP A 25 -29.69 3.90 2.75
C ASP A 25 -28.96 2.91 1.81
N LYS A 26 -27.64 2.77 2.00
CA LYS A 26 -26.87 1.69 1.41
C LYS A 26 -27.04 0.54 2.39
N THR A 27 -28.06 -0.28 2.15
CA THR A 27 -28.09 -1.62 2.74
C THR A 27 -26.73 -2.26 2.44
N PRO A 28 -25.95 -2.70 3.44
CA PRO A 28 -24.66 -3.32 3.19
C PRO A 28 -24.87 -4.50 2.24
N LEU A 29 -24.07 -4.57 1.19
CA LEU A 29 -24.09 -5.72 0.29
C LEU A 29 -23.64 -6.94 1.11
N LEU A 30 -24.56 -7.87 1.41
CA LEU A 30 -24.25 -9.07 2.17
C LEU A 30 -23.76 -10.16 1.21
N LEU A 31 -22.48 -10.07 0.84
CA LEU A 31 -21.81 -11.16 0.14
C LEU A 31 -21.42 -12.25 1.14
N LYS A 32 -21.34 -13.49 0.66
CA LYS A 32 -20.86 -14.61 1.46
C LYS A 32 -19.62 -15.23 0.82
N ASN A 33 -18.65 -15.60 1.65
CA ASN A 33 -17.55 -16.46 1.21
C ASN A 33 -18.02 -17.92 1.06
N ILE A 34 -17.14 -18.79 0.56
CA ILE A 34 -17.47 -20.22 0.36
C ILE A 34 -17.77 -20.99 1.66
N ASP A 35 -17.37 -20.45 2.81
CA ASP A 35 -17.68 -21.01 4.13
C ASP A 35 -18.97 -20.40 4.73
N GLY A 36 -19.63 -19.49 3.99
CA GLY A 36 -20.93 -18.91 4.32
C GLY A 36 -20.89 -17.69 5.24
N GLU A 37 -19.69 -17.19 5.55
CA GLU A 37 -19.41 -16.00 6.36
C GLU A 37 -19.70 -14.72 5.56
N ASN A 38 -20.17 -13.67 6.25
CA ASN A 38 -20.46 -12.40 5.60
C ASN A 38 -19.14 -11.69 5.25
N VAL A 39 -19.02 -11.24 4.00
CA VAL A 39 -17.88 -10.46 3.55
C VAL A 39 -18.24 -8.99 3.55
N GLN A 40 -17.46 -8.19 4.27
CA GLN A 40 -17.53 -6.74 4.23
C GLN A 40 -16.88 -6.25 2.93
N VAL A 41 -17.64 -5.55 2.09
CA VAL A 41 -17.11 -4.98 0.84
C VAL A 41 -16.79 -3.52 1.05
N GLU A 42 -15.51 -3.19 0.97
CA GLU A 42 -15.00 -1.83 1.01
C GLU A 42 -14.55 -1.43 -0.40
N ARG A 43 -15.09 -0.32 -0.92
CA ARG A 43 -14.72 0.22 -2.23
C ARG A 43 -13.92 1.49 -2.04
N ILE A 44 -12.75 1.55 -2.66
CA ILE A 44 -11.86 2.70 -2.72
C ILE A 44 -11.83 3.15 -4.19
N GLY A 45 -12.46 4.29 -4.48
CA GLY A 45 -12.70 4.77 -5.84
C GLY A 45 -14.19 4.79 -6.23
N LYS A 46 -14.52 5.45 -7.33
CA LYS A 46 -15.91 5.77 -7.73
C LYS A 46 -16.28 5.40 -9.16
N THR A 47 -15.36 4.88 -9.97
CA THR A 47 -15.57 4.85 -11.42
C THR A 47 -16.42 3.67 -11.92
N ARG A 48 -16.35 2.49 -11.28
CA ARG A 48 -17.17 1.33 -11.69
C ARG A 48 -18.07 0.84 -10.58
N VAL A 49 -19.32 0.67 -10.96
CA VAL A 49 -20.30 -0.09 -10.20
C VAL A 49 -20.11 -1.56 -10.54
N PHE A 50 -19.56 -2.33 -9.60
CA PHE A 50 -19.59 -3.78 -9.69
C PHE A 50 -21.00 -4.29 -9.41
N SER A 51 -21.48 -5.17 -10.28
CA SER A 51 -22.66 -5.98 -10.00
C SER A 51 -22.42 -6.91 -8.81
N GLU A 52 -23.49 -7.29 -8.11
CA GLU A 52 -23.39 -8.24 -7.00
C GLU A 52 -22.77 -9.58 -7.45
N LEU A 53 -23.07 -10.00 -8.67
CA LEU A 53 -22.54 -11.23 -9.26
C LEU A 53 -21.01 -11.15 -9.48
N GLU A 54 -20.50 -10.01 -9.95
CA GLU A 54 -19.06 -9.82 -10.11
C GLU A 54 -18.34 -9.86 -8.77
N LEU A 55 -18.89 -9.19 -7.76
CA LEU A 55 -18.31 -9.21 -6.43
C LEU A 55 -18.38 -10.59 -5.78
N ALA A 56 -19.51 -11.29 -5.94
CA ALA A 56 -19.66 -12.67 -5.48
C ALA A 56 -18.64 -13.59 -6.15
N ASN A 57 -18.38 -13.42 -7.45
CA ASN A 57 -17.36 -14.20 -8.15
C ASN A 57 -15.93 -13.90 -7.66
N ILE A 58 -15.62 -12.63 -7.35
CA ILE A 58 -14.32 -12.24 -6.77
C ILE A 58 -14.16 -12.87 -5.38
N VAL A 59 -15.19 -12.75 -4.53
CA VAL A 59 -15.20 -13.36 -3.19
C VAL A 59 -15.09 -14.88 -3.27
N ASP A 60 -15.85 -15.53 -4.14
CA ASP A 60 -15.82 -16.99 -4.34
C ASP A 60 -14.45 -17.45 -4.83
N TYR A 61 -13.84 -16.72 -5.76
CA TYR A 61 -12.49 -17.00 -6.22
C TYR A 61 -11.45 -16.82 -5.11
N ALA A 62 -11.42 -15.64 -4.48
CA ALA A 62 -10.45 -15.32 -3.43
C ALA A 62 -10.56 -16.26 -2.22
N SER A 63 -11.78 -16.58 -1.79
CA SER A 63 -12.00 -17.50 -0.67
C SER A 63 -11.67 -18.96 -1.01
N ARG A 64 -11.83 -19.41 -2.27
CA ARG A 64 -11.31 -20.71 -2.70
C ARG A 64 -9.79 -20.77 -2.66
N GLU A 65 -9.10 -19.75 -3.15
CA GLU A 65 -7.65 -19.70 -3.13
C GLU A 65 -7.13 -19.73 -1.68
N ILE A 66 -7.75 -18.93 -0.79
CA ILE A 66 -7.43 -18.96 0.64
C ILE A 66 -7.75 -20.32 1.28
N LYS A 67 -8.86 -20.98 0.89
CA LYS A 67 -9.20 -22.31 1.42
C LYS A 67 -8.24 -23.39 0.94
N GLU A 68 -7.85 -23.38 -0.33
CA GLU A 68 -6.81 -24.28 -0.85
C GLU A 68 -5.49 -24.07 -0.11
N GLU A 69 -5.14 -22.82 0.20
CA GLU A 69 -3.96 -22.50 1.00
C GLU A 69 -4.09 -23.02 2.45
N LYS A 70 -5.24 -22.81 3.10
CA LYS A 70 -5.56 -23.38 4.43
C LYS A 70 -5.49 -24.91 4.44
N ASP A 71 -6.03 -25.57 3.42
CA ASP A 71 -6.08 -27.03 3.30
C ASP A 71 -4.71 -27.64 3.02
N GLN A 72 -3.83 -26.94 2.29
CA GLN A 72 -2.43 -27.33 2.09
C GLN A 72 -1.60 -27.17 3.38
N ASP A 73 -1.92 -26.17 4.20
CA ASP A 73 -1.20 -25.89 5.44
C ASP A 73 -1.55 -26.83 6.62
N VAL A 74 -2.52 -27.73 6.47
CA VAL A 74 -2.93 -28.71 7.52
C VAL A 74 -1.80 -29.70 7.87
N THR A 75 -0.78 -29.83 7.02
CA THR A 75 0.41 -30.66 7.31
C THR A 75 1.47 -29.95 8.16
N SER A 76 1.41 -28.62 8.23
CA SER A 76 2.16 -27.76 9.15
C SER A 76 1.36 -27.62 10.45
N LYS A 77 1.95 -27.83 11.62
CA LYS A 77 1.26 -27.50 12.89
C LYS A 77 0.94 -25.99 12.94
N LYS A 78 -0.30 -25.59 12.66
CA LYS A 78 -0.76 -24.20 12.80
C LYS A 78 -1.69 -23.97 13.98
N THR A 79 -1.52 -22.80 14.58
CA THR A 79 -2.40 -22.12 15.54
C THR A 79 -3.53 -21.41 14.78
N ALA A 80 -4.72 -21.34 15.37
CA ALA A 80 -5.95 -20.81 14.77
C ALA A 80 -5.98 -19.27 14.54
N ASP A 81 -4.82 -18.61 14.53
CA ASP A 81 -4.68 -17.16 14.70
C ASP A 81 -3.97 -16.47 13.51
N GLU A 82 -4.09 -16.99 12.29
CA GLU A 82 -3.41 -16.41 11.11
C GLU A 82 -4.38 -15.69 10.17
N THR A 83 -3.96 -14.52 9.66
CA THR A 83 -4.67 -13.78 8.61
C THR A 83 -4.20 -14.23 7.23
N TYR A 84 -5.17 -14.56 6.37
CA TYR A 84 -4.94 -14.93 4.97
C TYR A 84 -5.31 -13.76 4.07
N ASN A 85 -4.49 -13.52 3.05
CA ASN A 85 -4.65 -12.39 2.14
C ASN A 85 -4.54 -12.87 0.69
N PHE A 86 -5.54 -12.53 -0.11
CA PHE A 86 -5.56 -12.73 -1.55
C PHE A 86 -5.56 -11.37 -2.25
N VAL A 87 -4.50 -11.10 -3.01
CA VAL A 87 -4.38 -9.88 -3.83
C VAL A 87 -4.42 -10.27 -5.30
N SER A 88 -5.32 -9.65 -6.06
CA SER A 88 -5.42 -9.84 -7.51
C SER A 88 -5.69 -8.53 -8.21
N GLY A 89 -5.11 -8.33 -9.39
CA GLY A 89 -5.37 -7.17 -10.25
C GLY A 89 -6.14 -7.55 -11.51
N GLY A 90 -7.08 -6.70 -11.92
CA GLY A 90 -7.66 -6.67 -13.27
C GLY A 90 -7.14 -5.47 -14.07
N ASP A 91 -7.64 -5.31 -15.30
CA ASP A 91 -7.23 -4.22 -16.20
C ASP A 91 -7.48 -2.83 -15.62
N ASP A 92 -8.51 -2.71 -14.77
CA ASP A 92 -8.98 -1.44 -14.22
C ASP A 92 -9.14 -1.45 -12.69
N TYR A 93 -8.79 -2.53 -11.96
CA TYR A 93 -9.00 -2.64 -10.49
C TYR A 93 -7.95 -3.50 -9.78
N ILE A 94 -7.71 -3.24 -8.50
CA ILE A 94 -7.01 -4.16 -7.57
C ILE A 94 -8.01 -4.63 -6.52
N TYR A 95 -8.02 -5.94 -6.26
CA TYR A 95 -8.80 -6.59 -5.23
C TYR A 95 -7.85 -7.05 -4.13
N VAL A 96 -8.17 -6.73 -2.88
CA VAL A 96 -7.53 -7.32 -1.69
C VAL A 96 -8.63 -7.98 -0.88
N TYR A 97 -8.59 -9.30 -0.79
CA TYR A 97 -9.49 -10.07 0.04
C TYR A 97 -8.72 -10.58 1.27
N GLU A 98 -9.19 -10.24 2.46
CA GLU A 98 -8.54 -10.56 3.73
C GLU A 98 -9.48 -11.38 4.63
N GLU A 99 -8.97 -12.48 5.18
CA GLU A 99 -9.63 -13.27 6.23
C GLU A 99 -8.75 -13.26 7.49
N ALA A 100 -9.14 -12.49 8.51
CA ALA A 100 -8.40 -12.36 9.76
C ALA A 100 -9.00 -13.20 10.90
N PRO A 101 -8.19 -13.65 11.87
CA PRO A 101 -8.69 -14.40 13.01
C PRO A 101 -9.59 -13.49 13.86
N ASN A 102 -10.84 -13.91 14.04
CA ASN A 102 -11.87 -13.21 14.82
C ASN A 102 -12.41 -11.90 14.19
N ALA A 103 -12.30 -11.73 12.87
CA ALA A 103 -12.97 -10.66 12.14
C ALA A 103 -13.75 -11.21 10.95
N ASP A 104 -14.77 -10.48 10.49
CA ASP A 104 -15.44 -10.80 9.23
C ASP A 104 -14.44 -10.62 8.07
N PRO A 105 -14.46 -11.49 7.05
CA PRO A 105 -13.66 -11.28 5.85
C PRO A 105 -13.95 -9.93 5.20
N VAL A 106 -12.92 -9.29 4.65
CA VAL A 106 -13.03 -8.00 3.97
C VAL A 106 -12.58 -8.13 2.53
N LEU A 107 -13.41 -7.66 1.59
CA LEU A 107 -13.01 -7.42 0.21
C LEU A 107 -12.81 -5.91 0.00
N LEU A 108 -11.56 -5.49 -0.10
CA LEU A 108 -11.16 -4.17 -0.57
C LEU A 108 -11.10 -4.18 -2.10
N ILE A 109 -11.71 -3.17 -2.72
CA ILE A 109 -11.66 -2.98 -4.17
C ILE A 109 -11.16 -1.57 -4.43
N ALA A 110 -9.98 -1.47 -5.01
CA ALA A 110 -9.40 -0.21 -5.45
C ALA A 110 -9.57 -0.08 -6.97
N ASP A 111 -10.10 1.06 -7.42
CA ASP A 111 -10.02 1.46 -8.83
C ASP A 111 -8.55 1.46 -9.26
N TYR A 112 -8.22 0.98 -10.46
CA TYR A 112 -6.91 1.04 -11.10
C TYR A 112 -7.15 1.60 -12.50
N SER A 113 -7.36 2.90 -12.64
CA SER A 113 -7.57 3.47 -13.97
C SER A 113 -6.22 3.74 -14.65
N PRO A 114 -5.88 3.15 -15.81
CA PRO A 114 -4.93 3.77 -16.71
C PRO A 114 -5.60 5.05 -17.23
N VAL A 115 -5.19 6.20 -16.72
CA VAL A 115 -5.84 7.49 -17.01
C VAL A 115 -5.87 7.77 -18.53
N THR A 116 -7.06 7.74 -19.11
CA THR A 116 -7.51 8.82 -20.00
C THR A 116 -8.05 9.94 -19.13
N VAL A 117 -7.43 11.10 -19.25
CA VAL A 117 -7.63 12.29 -18.42
C VAL A 117 -9.10 12.73 -18.42
N SER A 118 -9.77 12.67 -17.28
CA SER A 118 -10.96 13.48 -16.99
C SER A 118 -10.75 14.26 -15.71
N THR A 119 -10.91 15.57 -15.83
CA THR A 119 -10.56 16.64 -14.89
C THR A 119 -11.67 16.90 -13.87
N GLU A 120 -11.96 15.98 -12.96
CA GLU A 120 -12.85 16.31 -11.83
C GLU A 120 -12.27 15.87 -10.48
N ASN A 121 -12.41 16.80 -9.53
CA ASN A 121 -11.82 16.81 -8.19
C ASN A 121 -12.50 15.76 -7.30
N ASP A 122 -11.75 14.79 -6.81
CA ASP A 122 -12.12 13.99 -5.64
C ASP A 122 -10.82 13.61 -4.88
N GLU A 123 -10.72 14.00 -3.61
CA GLU A 123 -9.55 13.80 -2.74
C GLU A 123 -9.50 12.42 -2.06
N ASP A 124 -10.18 11.41 -2.63
CA ASP A 124 -10.24 10.07 -2.03
C ASP A 124 -9.17 9.13 -2.62
N GLU A 125 -8.47 8.46 -1.70
CA GLU A 125 -7.25 7.63 -1.83
C GLU A 125 -6.92 7.06 -3.23
N LEU A 126 -5.73 7.44 -3.72
CA LEU A 126 -5.28 7.18 -5.08
C LEU A 126 -4.56 5.81 -5.23
N PRO A 127 -4.85 5.07 -6.31
CA PRO A 127 -4.36 3.71 -6.52
C PRO A 127 -2.91 3.62 -7.02
N ILE A 128 -2.27 2.47 -6.84
CA ILE A 128 -0.91 2.19 -7.32
C ILE A 128 -0.89 2.16 -8.86
N SER A 129 -0.22 3.12 -9.48
CA SER A 129 0.13 3.04 -10.91
C SER A 129 1.63 2.76 -11.08
N PRO A 130 2.01 1.54 -11.48
CA PRO A 130 3.39 1.26 -11.86
C PRO A 130 3.78 2.08 -13.08
N LEU A 131 5.00 2.60 -12.99
CA LEU A 131 5.55 3.63 -13.85
C LEU A 131 5.46 3.28 -15.34
N ALA A 132 4.99 4.24 -16.15
CA ALA A 132 5.01 4.12 -17.61
C ALA A 132 6.45 4.18 -18.15
N VAL A 133 6.70 3.53 -19.29
CA VAL A 133 8.01 3.51 -20.00
C VAL A 133 8.25 4.83 -20.76
N GLY A 134 7.88 5.96 -20.17
CA GLY A 134 7.96 7.31 -20.75
C GLY A 134 9.20 8.10 -20.31
N THR A 135 9.36 9.32 -20.84
CA THR A 135 10.42 10.26 -20.43
C THR A 135 10.23 10.82 -19.03
N ASN A 136 8.98 10.84 -18.54
CA ASN A 136 8.65 11.06 -17.14
C ASN A 136 8.50 9.69 -16.48
N PHE A 137 9.26 9.46 -15.41
CA PHE A 137 9.21 8.19 -14.71
C PHE A 137 7.97 8.06 -13.85
N LEU A 138 7.30 9.14 -13.45
CA LEU A 138 6.00 9.14 -12.79
C LEU A 138 4.94 9.55 -13.82
N ALA A 139 3.90 8.74 -14.00
CA ALA A 139 2.85 9.01 -14.98
C ALA A 139 1.66 9.79 -14.38
N ASP A 140 1.50 9.70 -13.06
CA ASP A 140 0.31 10.11 -12.31
C ASP A 140 0.65 10.86 -11.01
N GLY A 141 1.81 11.51 -10.94
CA GLY A 141 2.21 12.23 -9.74
C GLY A 141 3.55 12.94 -9.84
N ILE A 142 4.02 13.38 -8.68
CA ILE A 142 5.29 14.09 -8.49
C ILE A 142 6.22 13.27 -7.59
N GLY A 143 7.53 13.47 -7.71
CA GLY A 143 8.51 12.73 -6.93
C GLY A 143 9.91 12.69 -7.51
N GLY A 144 10.75 11.88 -6.88
CA GLY A 144 12.13 11.66 -7.30
C GLY A 144 12.47 10.17 -7.37
N LYS A 145 13.28 9.80 -8.36
CA LYS A 145 13.85 8.44 -8.51
C LYS A 145 15.37 8.50 -8.52
N GLN A 146 15.96 7.64 -7.70
CA GLN A 146 17.40 7.41 -7.65
C GLN A 146 17.72 5.97 -8.07
N ASN A 147 18.37 5.81 -9.22
CA ASN A 147 18.88 4.51 -9.65
C ASN A 147 20.24 4.19 -9.02
N ILE A 148 20.44 2.91 -8.69
CA ILE A 148 21.68 2.35 -8.15
C ILE A 148 22.16 1.23 -9.08
N THR A 149 23.33 1.43 -9.68
CA THR A 149 23.89 0.54 -10.71
C THR A 149 24.72 -0.61 -10.14
N LEU A 150 25.01 -0.61 -8.83
CA LEU A 150 25.60 -1.76 -8.15
C LEU A 150 24.58 -2.90 -8.08
N LYS A 151 24.94 -4.07 -8.62
CA LYS A 151 24.04 -5.23 -8.76
C LYS A 151 24.71 -6.57 -8.50
N ASN A 152 25.66 -6.58 -7.56
CA ASN A 152 26.49 -7.75 -7.22
C ASN A 152 25.80 -8.75 -6.27
N ALA A 153 24.52 -8.55 -5.93
CA ALA A 153 23.78 -9.39 -5.01
C ALA A 153 22.29 -9.43 -5.37
N ASN A 154 21.55 -10.36 -4.76
CA ASN A 154 20.12 -10.55 -5.02
C ASN A 154 19.19 -9.60 -4.24
N TYR A 155 19.76 -8.80 -3.33
CA TYR A 155 19.00 -7.83 -2.56
C TYR A 155 19.72 -6.50 -2.38
N MET A 156 18.91 -5.48 -2.16
CA MET A 156 19.31 -4.19 -1.61
C MET A 156 18.74 -4.07 -0.19
N SER A 157 19.46 -3.39 0.70
CA SER A 157 18.94 -3.02 2.03
C SER A 157 19.23 -1.56 2.34
N THR A 158 18.37 -0.91 3.11
CA THR A 158 18.53 0.49 3.54
C THR A 158 17.75 0.75 4.83
N LEU A 159 18.16 1.76 5.59
CA LEU A 159 17.36 2.34 6.65
C LEU A 159 16.54 3.49 6.06
N LEU A 160 15.24 3.26 5.93
CA LEU A 160 14.27 4.26 5.48
C LEU A 160 13.72 5.02 6.68
N LYS A 161 14.08 6.29 6.81
CA LYS A 161 13.44 7.21 7.76
C LYS A 161 12.20 7.82 7.09
N LEU A 162 11.04 7.53 7.68
CA LEU A 162 9.74 8.01 7.25
C LEU A 162 9.53 9.46 7.70
N PRO A 163 8.74 10.26 6.97
CA PRO A 163 8.51 11.64 7.35
C PRO A 163 7.51 11.71 8.52
N SER A 164 7.57 12.79 9.30
CA SER A 164 6.65 13.05 10.42
C SER A 164 5.24 13.46 9.96
N SER A 165 5.12 13.87 8.70
CA SER A 165 3.86 14.20 8.03
C SER A 165 3.98 13.81 6.55
N ALA A 166 2.86 13.44 5.94
CA ALA A 166 2.77 13.19 4.51
C ALA A 166 1.34 13.43 4.03
N ASP A 167 1.19 13.74 2.74
CA ASP A 167 -0.11 13.90 2.08
C ASP A 167 -0.67 12.53 1.66
N ALA A 168 -1.99 12.46 1.44
CA ALA A 168 -2.62 11.26 0.88
C ALA A 168 -1.98 10.90 -0.47
N GLY A 169 -1.91 9.60 -0.78
CA GLY A 169 -1.24 9.12 -1.99
C GLY A 169 0.29 9.22 -1.94
N SER A 170 0.89 9.42 -0.76
CA SER A 170 2.35 9.41 -0.57
C SER A 170 2.94 8.00 -0.53
N TRP A 171 4.09 7.83 -1.18
CA TRP A 171 4.83 6.57 -1.26
C TRP A 171 6.31 6.77 -0.95
N ASN A 172 6.90 5.79 -0.27
CA ASN A 172 8.34 5.69 -0.06
C ASN A 172 8.75 4.23 -0.29
N TYR A 173 9.48 3.98 -1.36
CA TYR A 173 9.76 2.62 -1.79
C TYR A 173 11.09 2.49 -2.50
N GLY A 174 11.53 1.25 -2.61
CA GLY A 174 12.61 0.86 -3.48
C GLY A 174 12.16 -0.24 -4.42
N GLY A 175 13.09 -0.78 -5.18
CA GLY A 175 12.75 -1.72 -6.21
C GLY A 175 13.90 -2.07 -7.10
N PHE A 176 13.56 -2.68 -8.23
CA PHE A 176 14.49 -2.95 -9.30
C PHE A 176 13.79 -2.91 -10.65
N ASP A 177 14.58 -2.73 -11.70
CA ASP A 177 14.16 -2.84 -13.09
C ASP A 177 15.03 -3.92 -13.78
N TYR A 178 14.44 -4.73 -14.66
CA TYR A 178 15.15 -5.73 -15.47
C TYR A 178 14.54 -5.86 -16.86
N THR A 179 15.37 -5.73 -17.89
CA THR A 179 14.93 -5.72 -19.28
C THR A 179 15.61 -6.85 -20.05
N THR A 180 14.77 -7.63 -20.74
CA THR A 180 15.18 -8.64 -21.71
C THR A 180 14.86 -8.13 -23.12
N SER A 181 15.23 -8.89 -24.16
CA SER A 181 14.88 -8.55 -25.54
C SER A 181 13.36 -8.52 -25.82
N THR A 182 12.54 -9.13 -24.96
CA THR A 182 11.10 -9.31 -25.20
C THR A 182 10.19 -8.79 -24.09
N ALA A 183 10.76 -8.46 -22.92
CA ALA A 183 10.00 -8.10 -21.74
C ALA A 183 10.78 -7.18 -20.80
N HIS A 184 10.07 -6.32 -20.11
CA HIS A 184 10.55 -5.51 -18.99
C HIS A 184 9.89 -6.00 -17.69
N TYR A 185 10.65 -6.08 -16.61
CA TYR A 185 10.20 -6.46 -15.29
C TYR A 185 10.50 -5.32 -14.31
N SER A 186 9.50 -4.93 -13.52
CA SER A 186 9.62 -3.89 -12.50
C SER A 186 9.12 -4.45 -11.17
N GLY A 187 9.97 -4.38 -10.14
CA GLY A 187 9.58 -4.61 -8.76
C GLY A 187 9.50 -3.29 -8.01
N GLU A 188 8.37 -3.02 -7.36
CA GLU A 188 8.08 -1.83 -6.57
C GLU A 188 7.63 -2.28 -5.19
N MET A 189 8.41 -1.97 -4.17
CA MET A 189 8.29 -2.56 -2.84
C MET A 189 8.54 -1.49 -1.80
N GLY A 190 7.62 -1.27 -0.87
CA GLY A 190 7.89 -0.31 0.19
C GLY A 190 6.67 0.01 1.01
N LEU A 191 6.45 1.31 1.20
CA LEU A 191 5.48 1.84 2.13
C LEU A 191 4.58 2.88 1.48
N GLN A 192 3.28 2.74 1.71
CA GLN A 192 2.23 3.70 1.35
C GLN A 192 1.70 4.39 2.59
N TYR A 193 1.44 5.69 2.50
CA TYR A 193 0.85 6.45 3.58
C TYR A 193 -0.67 6.24 3.70
N TYR A 194 -1.15 6.09 4.93
CA TYR A 194 -2.56 5.99 5.30
C TYR A 194 -2.89 6.96 6.45
N SER A 195 -4.09 7.52 6.41
CA SER A 195 -4.55 8.51 7.40
C SER A 195 -5.72 8.06 8.29
N ASN A 196 -6.12 6.79 8.14
CA ASN A 196 -7.30 6.18 8.74
C ASN A 196 -6.95 4.92 9.56
N LEU A 197 -5.82 4.90 10.25
CA LEU A 197 -5.34 3.77 11.05
C LEU A 197 -5.80 3.83 12.51
N GLY A 198 -5.46 2.80 13.28
CA GLY A 198 -5.80 2.62 14.69
C GLY A 198 -7.23 2.15 14.90
N SER A 199 -7.56 1.79 16.15
CA SER A 199 -8.90 1.32 16.54
C SER A 199 -10.05 2.26 16.17
N LEU A 200 -9.78 3.57 16.13
CA LEU A 200 -10.75 4.62 15.80
C LEU A 200 -10.62 5.14 14.36
N GLY A 201 -9.67 4.66 13.56
CA GLY A 201 -9.45 5.13 12.19
C GLY A 201 -8.99 6.59 12.09
N THR A 202 -8.28 7.11 13.10
CA THR A 202 -7.81 8.50 13.16
C THR A 202 -6.28 8.62 13.21
N ALA A 203 -5.58 7.50 13.35
CA ALA A 203 -4.12 7.47 13.37
C ALA A 203 -3.57 7.48 11.94
N LYS A 204 -2.33 7.94 11.83
CA LYS A 204 -1.60 8.06 10.56
C LYS A 204 -0.40 7.14 10.59
N GLY A 205 -0.07 6.52 9.45
CA GLY A 205 1.05 5.60 9.37
C GLY A 205 1.29 5.09 7.96
N TRP A 206 2.13 4.07 7.87
CA TRP A 206 2.65 3.56 6.62
C TRP A 206 2.43 2.05 6.52
N LYS A 207 1.73 1.61 5.47
CA LYS A 207 1.47 0.19 5.22
C LYS A 207 2.42 -0.38 4.16
N PRO A 208 2.84 -1.66 4.31
CA PRO A 208 3.62 -2.36 3.31
C PRO A 208 2.85 -2.56 2.01
N PHE A 209 3.56 -2.46 0.89
CA PHE A 209 3.08 -2.93 -0.42
C PHE A 209 4.19 -3.62 -1.21
N LEU A 210 3.80 -4.53 -2.10
CA LEU A 210 4.66 -5.15 -3.09
C LEU A 210 3.88 -5.25 -4.40
N VAL A 211 4.45 -4.69 -5.46
CA VAL A 211 3.95 -4.83 -6.82
C VAL A 211 5.09 -5.33 -7.69
N PHE A 212 4.84 -6.43 -8.39
CA PHE A 212 5.78 -6.96 -9.36
C PHE A 212 5.08 -7.14 -10.70
N VAL A 213 5.65 -6.53 -11.75
CA VAL A 213 5.02 -6.42 -13.05
C VAL A 213 5.97 -6.90 -14.13
N LYS A 214 5.43 -7.61 -15.12
CA LYS A 214 6.06 -7.87 -16.41
C LYS A 214 5.32 -7.11 -17.50
N THR A 215 6.04 -6.40 -18.35
CA THR A 215 5.52 -5.77 -19.57
C THR A 215 6.14 -6.44 -20.78
N ALA A 216 5.35 -7.09 -21.63
CA ALA A 216 5.81 -7.78 -22.84
C ALA A 216 4.87 -7.50 -24.01
N GLY A 217 5.41 -7.06 -25.15
CA GLY A 217 4.59 -6.71 -26.32
C GLY A 217 3.55 -5.62 -26.06
N GLY A 218 3.81 -4.72 -25.09
CA GLY A 218 2.86 -3.68 -24.64
C GLY A 218 1.82 -4.16 -23.63
N VAL A 219 1.73 -5.47 -23.36
CA VAL A 219 0.82 -6.03 -22.35
C VAL A 219 1.51 -6.03 -20.99
N ARG A 220 0.80 -5.52 -19.99
CA ARG A 220 1.28 -5.43 -18.60
C ARG A 220 0.59 -6.50 -17.76
N THR A 221 1.39 -7.34 -17.09
CA THR A 221 0.92 -8.44 -16.26
C THR A 221 1.47 -8.26 -14.85
N ALA A 222 0.59 -8.02 -13.89
CA ALA A 222 0.94 -8.02 -12.47
C ALA A 222 1.03 -9.46 -11.94
N TYR A 223 2.00 -9.70 -11.05
CA TYR A 223 2.15 -10.95 -10.33
C TYR A 223 1.51 -10.78 -8.96
N ASN A 224 0.67 -11.73 -8.57
CA ASN A 224 0.09 -11.75 -7.23
C ASN A 224 1.19 -11.82 -6.18
N SER A 225 0.96 -11.13 -5.08
CA SER A 225 1.83 -11.15 -3.91
C SER A 225 1.01 -11.26 -2.64
N SER A 226 1.57 -11.93 -1.65
CA SER A 226 0.95 -12.16 -0.36
C SER A 226 1.87 -11.73 0.77
N LEU A 227 1.26 -11.49 1.91
CA LEU A 227 1.96 -11.36 3.18
C LEU A 227 2.25 -12.75 3.71
N ASP A 228 3.41 -12.90 4.33
CA ASP A 228 3.69 -14.08 5.16
C ASP A 228 2.76 -14.04 6.38
N GLY A 229 1.98 -15.11 6.59
CA GLY A 229 0.98 -15.19 7.66
C GLY A 229 1.55 -15.02 9.07
N ASN A 230 2.85 -15.23 9.26
CA ASN A 230 3.55 -15.01 10.54
C ASN A 230 4.05 -13.58 10.74
N TYR A 231 3.86 -12.70 9.75
CA TYR A 231 4.41 -11.34 9.70
C TYR A 231 3.41 -10.36 9.07
N ASN A 232 2.12 -10.53 9.37
CA ASN A 232 1.00 -9.81 8.76
C ASN A 232 0.42 -8.70 9.65
N GLU A 233 1.03 -8.43 10.81
CA GLU A 233 0.46 -7.54 11.82
C GLU A 233 0.45 -6.06 11.41
N VAL A 234 1.24 -5.66 10.41
CA VAL A 234 1.35 -4.26 9.94
C VAL A 234 0.45 -4.02 8.73
N GLN A 235 -0.82 -4.39 8.85
CA GLN A 235 -1.88 -4.22 7.85
C GLN A 235 -3.19 -3.81 8.53
N TYR A 236 -4.28 -3.69 7.75
CA TYR A 236 -5.61 -3.35 8.23
C TYR A 236 -5.66 -2.03 9.05
N LYS A 237 -5.81 -2.10 10.38
CA LYS A 237 -5.83 -0.92 11.26
C LYS A 237 -4.44 -0.54 11.77
N ASN A 238 -3.41 -1.33 11.47
CA ASN A 238 -2.06 -1.07 11.89
C ASN A 238 -1.20 -0.52 10.74
N GLY A 239 -0.03 0.01 11.08
CA GLY A 239 0.93 0.58 10.15
C GLY A 239 2.20 1.03 10.88
N TYR A 240 3.30 1.18 10.15
CA TYR A 240 4.52 1.78 10.68
C TYR A 240 4.30 3.26 11.00
N ILE A 241 4.83 3.72 12.14
CA ILE A 241 4.57 5.08 12.63
C ILE A 241 5.23 6.16 11.76
N GLN A 242 4.58 7.32 11.65
CA GLN A 242 5.20 8.51 11.06
C GLN A 242 6.45 8.93 11.85
N GLY A 243 7.45 9.45 11.15
CA GLY A 243 8.73 9.80 11.76
C GLY A 243 9.54 8.60 12.24
N GLY A 244 9.07 7.36 12.07
CA GLY A 244 9.78 6.14 12.41
C GLY A 244 10.91 5.82 11.42
N THR A 245 11.76 4.87 11.80
CA THR A 245 12.76 4.29 10.88
C THR A 245 12.40 2.83 10.63
N VAL A 246 12.46 2.42 9.37
CA VAL A 246 12.21 1.05 8.93
C VAL A 246 13.48 0.50 8.28
N ASN A 247 13.95 -0.65 8.76
CA ASN A 247 14.95 -1.43 8.07
C ASN A 247 14.28 -2.16 6.91
N TYR A 248 14.69 -1.83 5.69
CA TYR A 248 14.01 -2.17 4.46
C TYR A 248 14.92 -3.01 3.56
N TYR A 249 14.43 -4.18 3.15
CA TYR A 249 15.11 -5.10 2.23
C TYR A 249 14.24 -5.38 1.00
N THR A 250 14.89 -5.36 -0.15
CA THR A 250 14.31 -5.57 -1.47
C THR A 250 15.04 -6.72 -2.16
N TYR A 251 14.41 -7.89 -2.26
CA TYR A 251 14.98 -9.05 -2.94
C TYR A 251 14.34 -9.20 -4.32
N TYR A 252 15.13 -9.11 -5.39
CA TYR A 252 14.61 -9.46 -6.73
C TYR A 252 14.56 -10.98 -6.95
N ASN A 253 15.33 -11.73 -6.16
CA ASN A 253 15.35 -13.19 -6.19
C ASN A 253 15.74 -13.77 -4.82
N TYR A 254 14.73 -14.12 -4.03
CA TYR A 254 14.85 -14.90 -2.80
C TYR A 254 14.23 -16.28 -3.05
N ASN A 255 15.08 -17.29 -3.25
CA ASN A 255 14.64 -18.66 -3.60
C ASN A 255 13.67 -18.70 -4.79
N GLY A 256 13.88 -17.85 -5.80
CA GLY A 256 13.04 -17.75 -6.98
C GLY A 256 11.88 -16.75 -6.90
N TYR A 257 11.62 -16.16 -5.72
CA TYR A 257 10.55 -15.20 -5.50
C TYR A 257 11.07 -13.76 -5.44
N VAL A 258 10.23 -12.80 -5.81
CA VAL A 258 10.46 -11.39 -5.46
C VAL A 258 9.92 -11.20 -4.04
N ARG A 259 10.74 -10.66 -3.13
CA ARG A 259 10.42 -10.57 -1.70
C ARG A 259 10.81 -9.21 -1.13
N MET A 260 9.98 -8.70 -0.24
CA MET A 260 10.28 -7.56 0.61
C MET A 260 10.32 -8.01 2.07
N LYS A 261 11.24 -7.44 2.85
CA LYS A 261 11.21 -7.52 4.32
C LYS A 261 11.34 -6.11 4.90
N LEU A 262 10.46 -5.78 5.82
CA LEU A 262 10.46 -4.55 6.59
C LEU A 262 10.59 -4.85 8.07
N THR A 263 11.27 -4.02 8.83
CA THR A 263 11.26 -4.08 10.28
C THR A 263 11.32 -2.68 10.86
N GLY A 264 10.35 -2.32 11.70
CA GLY A 264 10.23 -0.97 12.25
C GLY A 264 9.23 -0.93 13.38
N THR A 265 8.93 0.27 13.89
CA THR A 265 7.93 0.46 14.94
C THR A 265 6.56 0.71 14.33
N ALA A 266 5.60 -0.14 14.64
CA ALA A 266 4.20 -0.02 14.26
C ALA A 266 3.38 0.70 15.34
N LEU A 267 2.19 1.17 14.97
CA LEU A 267 1.24 1.82 15.88
C LEU A 267 0.78 0.88 17.01
N CYS A 268 0.59 -0.40 16.68
CA CYS A 268 -0.06 -1.40 17.52
C CYS A 268 0.70 -2.74 17.42
N ALA A 269 0.46 -3.65 18.37
CA ALA A 269 1.08 -4.98 18.37
C ALA A 269 0.43 -5.97 17.41
N ASP A 270 -0.82 -5.72 17.03
CA ASP A 270 -1.65 -6.57 16.17
C ASP A 270 -2.31 -5.74 15.05
N LEU A 271 -2.75 -6.42 13.98
CA LEU A 271 -3.39 -5.80 12.81
C LEU A 271 -4.72 -5.10 13.13
N ASN A 272 -5.44 -5.57 14.15
CA ASN A 272 -6.73 -5.00 14.59
C ASN A 272 -6.56 -3.71 15.38
N CYS A 273 -5.35 -3.45 15.86
CA CYS A 273 -5.03 -2.37 16.77
C CYS A 273 -5.95 -2.34 18.00
N ASN A 274 -6.21 -3.50 18.60
CA ASN A 274 -7.06 -3.57 19.80
C ASN A 274 -6.49 -2.75 20.97
N THR A 275 -5.15 -2.67 21.02
CA THR A 275 -4.41 -1.80 21.96
C THR A 275 -3.38 -0.99 21.19
N GLN A 276 -3.41 0.34 21.34
CA GLN A 276 -2.40 1.25 20.77
C GLN A 276 -1.11 1.20 21.60
N ASN A 277 -0.35 0.10 21.44
CA ASN A 277 0.98 -0.05 22.00
C ASN A 277 2.00 -0.13 20.85
N GLN A 278 2.86 0.89 20.75
CA GLN A 278 3.89 0.92 19.72
C GLN A 278 4.81 -0.29 19.87
N THR A 279 4.91 -1.09 18.82
CA THR A 279 5.59 -2.39 18.87
C THR A 279 6.54 -2.50 17.68
N SER A 280 7.73 -3.07 17.91
CA SER A 280 8.62 -3.38 16.81
C SER A 280 8.12 -4.63 16.09
N LEU A 281 7.75 -4.48 14.83
CA LEU A 281 7.16 -5.54 14.02
C LEU A 281 7.95 -5.71 12.71
N THR A 282 8.01 -6.96 12.26
CA THR A 282 8.56 -7.33 10.95
C THR A 282 7.39 -7.61 10.01
N THR A 283 7.47 -7.09 8.78
CA THR A 283 6.56 -7.48 7.71
C THR A 283 7.34 -8.17 6.61
N ILE A 284 6.77 -9.22 6.05
CA ILE A 284 7.33 -9.91 4.89
C ILE A 284 6.24 -10.05 3.83
N MET A 285 6.55 -9.62 2.60
CA MET A 285 5.70 -9.82 1.43
C MET A 285 6.50 -10.50 0.33
N GLN A 286 5.87 -11.36 -0.47
CA GLN A 286 6.51 -11.97 -1.62
C GLN A 286 5.52 -12.28 -2.74
N THR A 287 6.02 -12.50 -3.96
CA THR A 287 5.18 -13.04 -5.03
C THR A 287 4.68 -14.44 -4.68
N ASN A 288 3.46 -14.79 -5.10
CA ASN A 288 2.87 -16.12 -4.81
C ASN A 288 3.44 -17.21 -5.72
N GLN A 289 4.05 -16.80 -6.82
CA GLN A 289 4.70 -17.69 -7.77
C GLN A 289 6.17 -17.34 -7.95
N THR A 290 6.93 -18.38 -8.29
CA THR A 290 8.34 -18.25 -8.67
C THR A 290 8.47 -17.46 -9.97
N VAL A 291 9.38 -16.48 -9.96
CA VAL A 291 9.71 -15.64 -11.12
C VAL A 291 11.10 -16.00 -11.67
N SER A 292 12.04 -16.36 -10.80
CA SER A 292 13.42 -16.77 -11.15
C SER A 292 14.16 -15.81 -12.10
N LEU A 293 14.20 -14.52 -11.74
CA LEU A 293 15.02 -13.55 -12.48
C LEU A 293 16.52 -13.87 -12.30
N PRO A 294 17.29 -14.01 -13.39
CA PRO A 294 18.71 -14.36 -13.30
C PRO A 294 19.59 -13.16 -12.90
N ALA A 295 19.13 -11.94 -13.15
CA ALA A 295 19.80 -10.68 -12.83
C ALA A 295 18.80 -9.52 -12.89
N ILE A 296 19.29 -8.32 -12.59
CA ILE A 296 18.57 -7.05 -12.78
C ILE A 296 19.45 -6.03 -13.52
N ASP A 297 18.85 -4.96 -14.01
CA ASP A 297 19.58 -3.84 -14.62
C ASP A 297 20.05 -2.86 -13.55
N THR A 298 19.14 -2.50 -12.63
CA THR A 298 19.36 -1.48 -11.60
C THR A 298 18.46 -1.74 -10.40
N TYR A 299 18.93 -1.37 -9.21
CA TYR A 299 18.02 -1.06 -8.09
C TYR A 299 17.52 0.38 -8.22
N LYS A 300 16.41 0.70 -7.55
CA LYS A 300 15.84 2.06 -7.51
C LYS A 300 15.36 2.40 -6.10
N LEU A 301 15.42 3.69 -5.76
CA LEU A 301 14.80 4.30 -4.59
C LEU A 301 13.90 5.44 -5.07
N ILE A 302 12.68 5.50 -4.55
CA ILE A 302 11.63 6.41 -5.01
C ILE A 302 10.85 6.96 -3.82
N THR A 303 10.60 8.26 -3.86
CA THR A 303 9.62 8.95 -3.03
C THR A 303 8.71 9.71 -3.98
N SER A 304 7.39 9.52 -3.84
CA SER A 304 6.41 10.13 -4.73
C SER A 304 5.10 10.45 -4.02
N ILE A 305 4.28 11.29 -4.64
CA ILE A 305 2.87 11.50 -4.32
C ILE A 305 2.09 11.32 -5.62
N ILE A 306 1.05 10.49 -5.60
CA ILE A 306 0.07 10.44 -6.69
C ILE A 306 -0.81 11.66 -6.51
N THR A 307 -0.84 12.56 -7.49
CA THR A 307 -1.57 13.84 -7.40
C THR A 307 -1.61 14.54 -8.75
N ASN A 308 -2.59 15.42 -8.94
CA ASN A 308 -2.64 16.36 -10.05
C ASN A 308 -1.97 17.72 -9.73
N GLN A 309 -1.49 17.89 -8.50
CA GLN A 309 -0.80 19.10 -8.05
C GLN A 309 0.69 19.03 -8.40
N THR A 310 1.33 20.20 -8.47
CA THR A 310 2.77 20.34 -8.71
C THR A 310 3.60 20.47 -7.43
N THR A 311 2.95 20.35 -6.27
CA THR A 311 3.56 20.47 -4.94
C THR A 311 2.89 19.50 -3.99
N GLY A 312 3.60 19.07 -2.96
CA GLY A 312 3.04 18.20 -1.93
C GLY A 312 4.05 17.83 -0.86
N ASN A 313 3.55 17.31 0.26
CA ASN A 313 4.38 16.95 1.39
C ASN A 313 4.66 15.44 1.42
N ASN A 314 5.86 15.04 1.03
CA ASN A 314 6.41 13.72 1.30
C ASN A 314 7.93 13.77 1.25
N LYS A 315 8.59 12.91 2.03
CA LYS A 315 10.04 12.83 2.12
C LYS A 315 10.50 11.44 2.51
N GLY A 316 11.40 10.87 1.72
CA GLY A 316 12.08 9.62 2.03
C GLY A 316 13.57 9.86 2.25
N VAL A 317 14.08 9.44 3.40
CA VAL A 317 15.52 9.46 3.68
C VAL A 317 16.01 8.02 3.77
N PHE A 318 16.71 7.58 2.73
CA PHE A 318 17.27 6.24 2.59
C PHE A 318 18.75 6.29 2.97
N SER A 319 19.16 5.62 4.04
CA SER A 319 20.53 5.67 4.56
C SER A 319 21.12 4.28 4.75
N SER A 320 22.45 4.18 4.87
CA SER A 320 23.14 2.88 5.01
C SER A 320 22.80 1.91 3.87
N ILE A 321 22.70 2.44 2.64
CA ILE A 321 22.25 1.69 1.48
C ILE A 321 23.31 0.63 1.11
N LYS A 322 22.90 -0.64 1.04
CA LYS A 322 23.75 -1.76 0.64
C LYS A 322 23.12 -2.56 -0.49
N VAL A 323 23.97 -3.16 -1.31
CA VAL A 323 23.60 -4.24 -2.23
C VAL A 323 24.37 -5.48 -1.77
N GLY A 324 23.63 -6.49 -1.32
CA GLY A 324 24.22 -7.57 -0.52
C GLY A 324 24.79 -7.02 0.79
N GLU A 325 26.04 -7.41 1.07
CA GLU A 325 26.81 -6.87 2.20
C GLU A 325 27.62 -5.61 1.84
N SER A 326 27.60 -5.20 0.57
CA SER A 326 28.44 -4.08 0.08
C SER A 326 27.71 -2.75 0.21
N SER A 327 28.32 -1.79 0.93
CA SER A 327 27.85 -0.40 0.93
C SER A 327 27.95 0.21 -0.46
N VAL A 328 26.90 0.93 -0.88
CA VAL A 328 26.87 1.59 -2.19
C VAL A 328 27.73 2.86 -2.15
N SER A 329 28.79 2.93 -2.94
CA SER A 329 29.58 4.16 -3.10
C SER A 329 28.87 5.17 -3.99
N SER A 330 29.23 6.46 -3.84
CA SER A 330 28.66 7.58 -4.60
C SER A 330 28.69 7.37 -6.13
N SER A 331 29.69 6.66 -6.64
CA SER A 331 29.87 6.35 -8.07
C SER A 331 28.82 5.41 -8.66
N TYR A 332 28.09 4.65 -7.83
CA TYR A 332 27.04 3.75 -8.29
C TYR A 332 25.65 4.41 -8.36
N PHE A 333 25.51 5.64 -7.89
CA PHE A 333 24.26 6.37 -8.00
C PHE A 333 24.21 7.11 -9.34
N ALA A 334 23.35 6.66 -10.26
CA ALA A 334 23.13 7.31 -11.55
C ALA A 334 22.54 8.72 -11.39
N THR A 335 22.51 9.55 -12.43
CA THR A 335 21.88 10.88 -12.39
C THR A 335 20.44 10.78 -11.84
N PRO A 336 20.04 11.62 -10.86
CA PRO A 336 18.68 11.59 -10.34
C PRO A 336 17.66 11.91 -11.42
N MET A 337 16.47 11.33 -11.30
CA MET A 337 15.30 11.70 -12.10
C MET A 337 14.36 12.48 -11.18
N LEU A 338 13.98 13.68 -11.58
CA LEU A 338 13.27 14.65 -10.74
C LEU A 338 11.99 15.09 -11.44
N ASP A 339 10.89 15.15 -10.69
CA ASP A 339 9.63 15.74 -11.09
C ASP A 339 9.00 16.42 -9.87
N HIS A 340 9.12 17.75 -9.77
CA HIS A 340 8.71 18.53 -8.58
C HIS A 340 9.27 17.96 -7.27
N ALA A 341 10.56 17.58 -7.30
CA ALA A 341 11.25 17.04 -6.17
C ALA A 341 12.74 17.39 -6.22
N THR A 342 13.38 17.33 -5.05
CA THR A 342 14.82 17.40 -4.89
C THR A 342 15.38 16.06 -4.44
N ILE A 343 16.54 15.69 -5.00
CA ILE A 343 17.32 14.55 -4.52
C ILE A 343 18.67 15.06 -4.06
N THR A 344 18.96 14.88 -2.77
CA THR A 344 20.28 15.17 -2.19
C THR A 344 20.96 13.88 -1.76
N ARG A 345 22.29 13.85 -1.91
CA ARG A 345 23.12 12.74 -1.46
C ARG A 345 24.22 13.29 -0.57
N ASP A 346 24.49 12.60 0.52
CA ASP A 346 25.60 12.94 1.41
C ASP A 346 26.79 11.97 1.25
N SER A 347 27.89 12.29 1.92
CA SER A 347 29.07 11.43 1.97
C SER A 347 28.89 10.18 2.84
N SER A 348 27.77 10.08 3.57
CA SER A 348 27.45 9.00 4.50
C SER A 348 26.54 7.94 3.87
N ASN A 349 26.44 7.91 2.54
CA ASN A 349 25.60 6.96 1.80
C ASN A 349 24.12 7.09 2.19
N THR A 350 23.67 8.35 2.24
CA THR A 350 22.27 8.73 2.39
C THR A 350 21.77 9.36 1.09
N VAL A 351 20.56 8.98 0.68
CA VAL A 351 19.77 9.63 -0.37
C VAL A 351 18.52 10.19 0.29
N THR A 352 18.35 11.50 0.21
CA THR A 352 17.11 12.17 0.61
C THR A 352 16.36 12.59 -0.64
N ILE A 353 15.10 12.15 -0.75
CA ILE A 353 14.18 12.54 -1.80
C ILE A 353 13.04 13.31 -1.13
N GLU A 354 12.85 14.56 -1.51
CA GLU A 354 11.89 15.48 -0.90
C GLU A 354 11.07 16.14 -2.01
N ILE A 355 9.75 16.11 -1.86
CA ILE A 355 8.83 16.71 -2.82
C ILE A 355 8.66 18.20 -2.47
N ASP A 356 8.55 19.03 -3.51
CA ASP A 356 8.53 20.50 -3.41
C ASP A 356 7.24 21.08 -2.80
#